data_AF-A0A2T2U4S4-F1
#
_entry.id   AF-A0A2T2U4S4-F1
#
_cell.length_a   1.000
_cell.length_b   1.000
_cell.length_c   1.000
_cell.angle_alpha   90.00
_cell.angle_beta   90.00
_cell.angle_gamma   90.00
#
_symmetry.space_group_name_H-M   'P 1'
#
loop_
_entity.id
_entity.type
_entity.pdbx_description
1 polymer ?
#
loop_
_entity_poly.entity_id
_entity_poly.type
_entity_poly.pdbx_seq_one_letter_code
_entity_poly.pdbx_strand_id
1 'polypeptide(L)'
;MDTSDDWTTAHDLAVVYVALAYGTDHDLSDEELRVLTEALQAWEDRSPPAIQDIIVEATTLFIESDAEAEVRRAMQELRSVLSPRERRNTIRHLIRIAEADGVLLEREQGFIHTLAEAWSLKELSEGLLEDTSAVVQRRGEDWSLIHELAFLYILVGHSDGEDLSPDTIDAMMDRLHEWHPDRSEAQVREILRRALQVYADEPGEDLIHDSVEALKEALSPTHRLTVLDDLHTVARVDGAITRNERRLIQSLAQAWDLNVRMNGVGG
;
A
#
# COMPACT_ATOMS: atom_id res chain seq x y z
N MET A 1 12.79 -5.61 22.67
CA MET A 1 13.63 -4.41 22.89
C MET A 1 13.05 -3.69 24.09
N ASP A 2 13.87 -3.26 25.05
CA ASP A 2 13.42 -2.41 26.16
C ASP A 2 12.83 -1.13 25.56
N THR A 3 11.51 -0.93 25.72
CA THR A 3 10.90 0.37 25.49
C THR A 3 11.59 1.36 26.41
N SER A 4 12.39 2.26 25.83
CA SER A 4 13.11 3.32 26.54
C SER A 4 12.20 3.99 27.57
N ASP A 5 12.75 4.34 28.75
CA ASP A 5 12.08 5.02 29.88
C ASP A 5 11.39 6.35 29.48
N ASP A 6 11.56 6.81 28.22
CA ASP A 6 11.01 8.03 27.64
C ASP A 6 9.79 7.81 26.70
N TRP A 7 9.30 6.58 26.51
CA TRP A 7 8.13 6.32 25.65
C TRP A 7 6.83 6.86 26.28
N THR A 8 6.19 7.83 25.61
CA THR A 8 5.00 8.55 26.11
C THR A 8 3.73 8.26 25.30
N THR A 9 2.57 8.69 25.80
CA THR A 9 1.31 8.66 25.05
C THR A 9 1.41 9.40 23.70
N ALA A 10 2.27 10.41 23.59
CA ALA A 10 2.51 11.11 22.32
C ALA A 10 3.22 10.20 21.30
N HIS A 11 4.07 9.27 21.76
CA HIS A 11 4.69 8.27 20.89
C HIS A 11 3.65 7.25 20.41
N ASP A 12 2.78 6.75 21.29
CA ASP A 12 1.70 5.85 20.88
C ASP A 12 0.73 6.54 19.89
N LEU A 13 0.44 7.83 20.08
CA LEU A 13 -0.33 8.63 19.11
C LEU A 13 0.42 8.77 17.78
N ALA A 14 1.73 9.06 17.82
CA ALA A 14 2.54 9.17 16.62
C ALA A 14 2.58 7.85 15.85
N VAL A 15 2.71 6.69 16.52
CA VAL A 15 2.63 5.37 15.88
C VAL A 15 1.30 5.18 15.15
N VAL A 16 0.17 5.53 15.78
CA VAL A 16 -1.15 5.40 15.15
C VAL A 16 -1.33 6.38 13.99
N TYR A 17 -0.81 7.60 14.08
CA TYR A 17 -0.88 8.58 13.00
C TYR A 17 0.02 8.23 11.82
N VAL A 18 1.25 7.77 12.07
CA VAL A 18 2.17 7.28 11.04
C VAL A 18 1.61 6.02 10.38
N ALA A 19 1.00 5.11 11.13
CA ALA A 19 0.37 3.93 10.56
C ALA A 19 -0.83 4.25 9.65
N LEU A 20 -1.52 5.35 9.88
CA LEU A 20 -2.55 5.84 8.95
C LEU A 20 -1.91 6.39 7.68
N ALA A 21 -1.06 7.39 7.81
CA ALA A 21 -0.48 8.12 6.68
C ALA A 21 0.50 7.21 5.91
N TYR A 22 1.61 6.83 6.56
CA TYR A 22 2.64 6.00 5.96
C TYR A 22 2.29 4.51 5.87
N GLY A 23 1.48 3.99 6.79
CA GLY A 23 1.19 2.55 6.82
C GLY A 23 0.22 2.09 5.74
N THR A 24 -0.49 2.99 5.06
CA THR A 24 -1.49 2.62 4.04
C THR A 24 -0.95 2.72 2.61
N ASP A 25 -0.06 3.67 2.35
CA ASP A 25 0.51 3.94 1.02
C ASP A 25 2.05 4.04 0.98
N HIS A 26 2.72 3.85 2.12
CA HIS A 26 4.18 4.01 2.28
C HIS A 26 4.71 5.37 1.80
N ASP A 27 3.86 6.39 1.81
CA ASP A 27 4.25 7.78 1.63
C ASP A 27 3.91 8.57 2.89
N LEU A 28 4.65 9.66 3.09
CA LEU A 28 4.25 10.64 4.07
C LEU A 28 4.48 11.99 3.42
N SER A 29 3.44 12.53 2.82
CA SER A 29 3.53 13.81 2.13
C SER A 29 3.89 14.93 3.10
N ASP A 30 4.50 16.00 2.57
CA ASP A 30 4.84 17.18 3.37
C ASP A 30 3.61 17.77 4.11
N GLU A 31 2.43 17.61 3.51
CA GLU A 31 1.16 18.12 4.02
C GLU A 31 0.59 17.23 5.12
N GLU A 32 0.64 15.89 4.98
CA GLU A 32 0.31 14.95 6.05
C GLU A 32 1.25 15.09 7.24
N LEU A 33 2.57 15.22 6.99
CA LEU A 33 3.57 15.44 8.04
C LEU A 33 3.29 16.74 8.80
N ARG A 34 2.86 17.80 8.10
CA ARG A 34 2.46 19.08 8.71
C ARG A 34 1.24 18.89 9.61
N VAL A 35 0.17 18.26 9.11
CA VAL A 35 -1.07 18.03 9.87
C VAL A 35 -0.83 17.10 11.06
N LEU A 36 -0.02 16.06 10.89
CA LEU A 36 0.41 15.14 11.95
C LEU A 36 1.18 15.89 13.05
N THR A 37 2.11 16.76 12.66
CA THR A 37 2.85 17.61 13.60
C THR A 37 1.92 18.53 14.39
N GLU A 38 0.95 19.17 13.72
CA GLU A 38 -0.06 20.01 14.38
C GLU A 38 -0.95 19.19 15.34
N ALA A 39 -1.33 17.97 14.96
CA ALA A 39 -2.14 17.07 15.78
C ALA A 39 -1.42 16.64 17.06
N LEU A 40 -0.11 16.37 16.99
CA LEU A 40 0.71 16.04 18.16
C LEU A 40 0.99 17.26 19.04
N GLN A 41 1.26 18.43 18.46
CA GLN A 41 1.42 19.69 19.20
C GLN A 41 0.15 20.10 19.95
N ALA A 42 -1.02 19.81 19.39
CA ALA A 42 -2.29 20.05 20.07
C ALA A 42 -2.49 19.16 21.30
N TRP A 43 -1.73 18.06 21.40
CA TRP A 43 -1.80 17.09 22.49
C TRP A 43 -0.75 17.36 23.57
N GLU A 44 0.47 17.70 23.17
CA GLU A 44 1.57 18.03 24.09
C GLU A 44 2.21 19.36 23.70
N ASP A 45 2.22 20.32 24.62
CA ASP A 45 2.84 21.65 24.44
C ASP A 45 4.38 21.53 24.50
N ARG A 46 4.93 20.90 23.46
CA ARG A 46 6.36 20.71 23.23
C ARG A 46 6.84 21.57 22.07
N SER A 47 8.14 21.80 22.02
CA SER A 47 8.75 22.50 20.90
C SER A 47 8.63 21.65 19.60
N PRO A 48 8.50 22.29 18.43
CA PRO A 48 8.41 21.57 17.15
C PRO A 48 9.51 20.52 16.91
N PRO A 49 10.79 20.77 17.28
CA PRO A 49 11.85 19.76 17.15
C PRO A 49 11.58 18.49 17.98
N ALA A 50 11.07 18.63 19.21
CA ALA A 50 10.77 17.46 20.05
C ALA A 50 9.59 16.64 19.51
N ILE A 51 8.64 17.27 18.82
CA ILE A 51 7.56 16.54 18.13
C ILE A 51 8.10 15.82 16.89
N GLN A 52 9.01 16.43 16.14
CA GLN A 52 9.68 15.77 15.01
C GLN A 52 10.47 14.55 15.46
N ASP A 53 11.19 14.63 16.57
CA ASP A 53 11.91 13.48 17.14
C ASP A 53 10.94 12.32 17.44
N ILE A 54 9.79 12.59 18.06
CA ILE A 54 8.75 11.59 18.33
C ILE A 54 8.22 10.95 17.03
N ILE A 55 8.00 11.74 15.97
CA ILE A 55 7.54 11.25 14.68
C ILE A 55 8.60 10.35 14.02
N VAL A 56 9.87 10.76 14.08
CA VAL A 56 10.98 9.97 13.54
C VAL A 56 11.12 8.65 14.29
N GLU A 57 11.02 8.67 15.62
CA GLU A 57 11.05 7.45 16.44
C GLU A 57 9.88 6.50 16.13
N ALA A 58 8.67 7.03 15.99
CA ALA A 58 7.49 6.26 15.60
C ALA A 58 7.62 5.67 14.19
N THR A 59 8.15 6.43 13.24
CA THR A 59 8.41 5.97 11.86
C THR A 59 9.49 4.90 11.83
N THR A 60 10.56 5.08 12.59
CA THR A 60 11.64 4.10 12.73
C THR A 60 11.10 2.81 13.34
N LEU A 61 10.27 2.88 14.39
CA LEU A 61 9.63 1.71 14.97
C LEU A 61 8.76 0.98 13.93
N PHE A 62 8.01 1.72 13.11
CA PHE A 62 7.17 1.16 12.06
C PHE A 62 7.98 0.46 10.96
N ILE A 63 9.18 0.95 10.64
CA ILE A 63 10.06 0.36 9.61
C ILE A 63 10.86 -0.83 10.14
N GLU A 64 11.36 -0.75 11.38
CA GLU A 64 12.33 -1.72 11.92
C GLU A 64 11.68 -2.86 12.73
N SER A 65 10.41 -2.75 13.08
CA SER A 65 9.67 -3.74 13.89
C SER A 65 8.43 -4.28 13.20
N ASP A 66 7.75 -5.23 13.84
CA ASP A 66 6.42 -5.70 13.42
C ASP A 66 5.40 -4.55 13.60
N ALA A 67 5.21 -3.80 12.51
CA ALA A 67 4.36 -2.62 12.45
C ALA A 67 2.93 -2.92 12.92
N GLU A 68 2.36 -4.07 12.54
CA GLU A 68 1.00 -4.45 12.92
C GLU A 68 0.90 -4.71 14.42
N ALA A 69 1.89 -5.39 15.00
CA ALA A 69 1.95 -5.62 16.44
C ALA A 69 2.10 -4.32 17.24
N GLU A 70 2.95 -3.41 16.80
CA GLU A 70 3.19 -2.12 17.48
C GLU A 70 1.97 -1.18 17.38
N VAL A 71 1.33 -1.11 16.22
CA VAL A 71 0.08 -0.36 16.06
C VAL A 71 -1.01 -0.93 16.96
N ARG A 72 -1.16 -2.26 17.01
CA ARG A 72 -2.16 -2.91 17.87
C ARG A 72 -1.89 -2.64 19.35
N ARG A 73 -0.62 -2.66 19.77
CA ARG A 73 -0.20 -2.29 21.13
C ARG A 73 -0.56 -0.83 21.44
N ALA A 74 -0.15 0.11 20.57
CA ALA A 74 -0.43 1.52 20.73
C ALA A 74 -1.95 1.81 20.81
N MET A 75 -2.76 1.20 19.94
CA MET A 75 -4.21 1.34 19.98
C MET A 75 -4.83 0.86 21.30
N GLN A 76 -4.31 -0.22 21.88
CA GLN A 76 -4.77 -0.75 23.17
C GLN A 76 -4.37 0.15 24.33
N GLU A 77 -3.13 0.64 24.34
CA GLU A 77 -2.65 1.55 25.39
C GLU A 77 -3.35 2.90 25.33
N LEU A 78 -3.51 3.48 24.14
CA LEU A 78 -4.29 4.70 23.96
C LEU A 78 -5.75 4.52 24.39
N ARG A 79 -6.34 3.34 24.17
CA ARG A 79 -7.68 3.05 24.68
C ARG A 79 -7.72 3.05 26.21
N SER A 80 -6.65 2.65 26.89
CA SER A 80 -6.61 2.58 28.36
C SER A 80 -6.37 3.98 28.95
N VAL A 81 -5.51 4.78 28.33
CA VAL A 81 -5.04 6.08 28.83
C VAL A 81 -5.94 7.25 28.43
N LEU A 82 -6.43 7.28 27.18
CA LEU A 82 -7.19 8.43 26.67
C LEU A 82 -8.60 8.49 27.26
N SER A 83 -9.04 9.68 27.63
CA SER A 83 -10.42 9.98 27.97
C SER A 83 -11.34 9.86 26.74
N PRO A 84 -12.67 9.71 26.94
CA PRO A 84 -13.61 9.67 25.81
C PRO A 84 -13.55 10.90 24.91
N ARG A 85 -13.20 12.07 25.44
CA ARG A 85 -13.06 13.29 24.66
C ARG A 85 -11.79 13.26 23.80
N GLU A 86 -10.68 12.79 24.36
CA GLU A 86 -9.41 12.67 23.64
C GLU A 86 -9.52 11.64 22.52
N ARG A 87 -10.14 10.48 22.76
CA ARG A 87 -10.38 9.48 21.70
C ARG A 87 -11.15 10.06 20.52
N ARG A 88 -12.20 10.85 20.78
CA ARG A 88 -12.97 11.53 19.73
C ARG A 88 -12.13 12.56 18.98
N ASN A 89 -11.23 13.26 19.66
CA ASN A 89 -10.32 14.21 19.01
C ASN A 89 -9.27 13.48 18.16
N THR A 90 -8.74 12.35 18.63
CA THR A 90 -7.83 11.51 17.87
C THR A 90 -8.46 11.01 16.57
N ILE A 91 -9.72 10.54 16.59
CA ILE A 91 -10.45 10.18 15.35
C ILE A 91 -10.57 11.37 14.39
N ARG A 92 -10.84 12.58 14.89
CA ARG A 92 -10.87 13.79 14.05
C ARG A 92 -9.50 14.15 13.47
N HIS A 93 -8.44 13.94 14.24
CA HIS A 93 -7.07 14.18 13.76
C HIS A 93 -6.72 13.18 12.65
N LEU A 94 -7.07 11.91 12.82
CA LEU A 94 -6.85 10.89 11.79
C LEU A 94 -7.54 11.24 10.47
N ILE A 95 -8.82 11.64 10.53
CA ILE A 95 -9.52 12.08 9.32
C ILE A 95 -8.84 13.29 8.69
N ARG A 96 -8.43 14.28 9.49
CA ARG A 96 -7.70 15.45 8.96
C ARG A 96 -6.35 15.10 8.33
N ILE A 97 -5.64 14.12 8.89
CA ILE A 97 -4.37 13.65 8.36
C ILE A 97 -4.62 12.97 7.01
N ALA A 98 -5.56 12.02 6.93
CA ALA A 98 -5.94 11.35 5.69
C ALA A 98 -6.69 12.22 4.68
N GLU A 99 -6.94 13.50 4.97
CA GLU A 99 -7.52 14.46 4.03
C GLU A 99 -6.50 15.53 3.61
N ALA A 100 -5.29 15.50 4.18
CA ALA A 100 -4.36 16.61 4.12
C ALA A 100 -3.93 16.91 2.68
N ASP A 101 -3.72 15.88 1.87
CA ASP A 101 -3.38 15.96 0.46
C ASP A 101 -4.60 16.13 -0.47
N GLY A 102 -5.82 16.09 0.09
CA GLY A 102 -7.09 16.19 -0.63
C GLY A 102 -7.63 14.87 -1.18
N VAL A 103 -6.99 13.73 -0.88
CA VAL A 103 -7.41 12.39 -1.29
C VAL A 103 -7.57 11.52 -0.05
N LEU A 104 -8.70 10.83 0.08
CA LEU A 104 -8.93 9.91 1.20
C LEU A 104 -9.04 8.49 0.68
N LEU A 105 -8.05 7.65 0.98
CA LEU A 105 -7.96 6.27 0.51
C LEU A 105 -8.92 5.36 1.28
N GLU A 106 -9.50 4.35 0.61
CA GLU A 106 -10.36 3.36 1.29
C GLU A 106 -9.62 2.60 2.40
N ARG A 107 -8.30 2.42 2.26
CA ARG A 107 -7.45 1.79 3.30
C ARG A 107 -7.38 2.64 4.56
N GLU A 108 -7.22 3.95 4.40
CA GLU A 108 -7.26 4.91 5.51
C GLU A 108 -8.64 4.95 6.16
N GLN A 109 -9.72 4.91 5.36
CA GLN A 109 -11.08 4.78 5.88
C GLN A 109 -11.26 3.48 6.68
N GLY A 110 -10.74 2.36 6.19
CA GLY A 110 -10.76 1.07 6.87
C GLY A 110 -9.99 1.10 8.19
N PHE A 111 -8.83 1.74 8.22
CA PHE A 111 -8.05 1.95 9.44
C PHE A 111 -8.81 2.81 10.46
N ILE A 112 -9.36 3.95 10.02
CA ILE A 112 -10.15 4.86 10.85
C ILE A 112 -11.38 4.15 11.41
N HIS A 113 -12.08 3.35 10.59
CA HIS A 113 -13.24 2.57 11.01
C HIS A 113 -12.86 1.53 12.07
N THR A 114 -11.78 0.79 11.85
CA THR A 114 -11.29 -0.25 12.77
C THR A 114 -10.93 0.34 14.12
N LEU A 115 -10.23 1.49 14.13
CA LEU A 115 -9.89 2.18 15.37
C LEU A 115 -11.13 2.73 16.07
N ALA A 116 -12.04 3.36 15.32
CA ALA A 116 -13.28 3.89 15.86
C ALA A 116 -14.14 2.77 16.47
N GLU A 117 -14.24 1.62 15.82
CA GLU A 117 -14.93 0.44 16.35
C GLU A 117 -14.27 -0.06 17.64
N ALA A 118 -12.95 -0.21 17.66
CA ALA A 118 -12.19 -0.62 18.84
C ALA A 118 -12.41 0.31 20.05
N TRP A 119 -12.71 1.58 19.79
CA TRP A 119 -12.98 2.59 20.82
C TRP A 119 -14.47 2.89 21.03
N SER A 120 -15.38 2.17 20.37
CA SER A 120 -16.83 2.37 20.44
C SER A 120 -17.28 3.76 19.98
N LEU A 121 -16.69 4.25 18.89
CA LEU A 121 -16.89 5.55 18.25
C LEU A 121 -17.33 5.44 16.77
N LYS A 122 -17.84 4.28 16.34
CA LYS A 122 -18.25 4.01 14.95
C LYS A 122 -19.19 5.07 14.36
N GLU A 123 -20.23 5.48 15.10
CA GLU A 123 -21.18 6.51 14.65
C GLU A 123 -20.50 7.86 14.40
N LEU A 124 -19.46 8.20 15.19
CA LEU A 124 -18.69 9.43 14.99
C LEU A 124 -17.82 9.34 13.74
N SER A 125 -17.14 8.20 13.52
CA SER A 125 -16.32 8.04 12.31
C SER A 125 -17.17 8.07 11.05
N GLU A 126 -18.33 7.41 11.04
CA GLU A 126 -19.23 7.38 9.87
C GLU A 126 -19.72 8.79 9.53
N GLY A 127 -20.19 9.55 10.52
CA GLY A 127 -20.62 10.94 10.28
C GLY A 127 -19.50 11.86 9.81
N LEU A 128 -18.28 11.71 10.32
CA LEU A 128 -17.15 12.52 9.88
C LEU A 128 -16.65 12.14 8.47
N LEU A 129 -16.70 10.86 8.12
CA LEU A 129 -16.35 10.38 6.77
C LEU A 129 -17.40 10.76 5.73
N GLU A 130 -18.67 10.90 6.10
CA GLU A 130 -19.73 11.44 5.23
C GLU A 130 -19.56 12.95 4.95
N ASP A 131 -19.04 13.69 5.92
CA ASP A 131 -18.82 15.14 5.84
C ASP A 131 -17.44 15.53 5.23
N THR A 132 -16.64 14.56 4.80
CA THR A 132 -15.30 14.79 4.23
C THR A 132 -15.35 15.67 2.98
N SER A 133 -14.40 16.60 2.87
CA SER A 133 -14.19 17.38 1.65
C SER A 133 -13.18 16.76 0.68
N ALA A 134 -12.47 15.72 1.10
CA ALA A 134 -11.49 15.03 0.26
C ALA A 134 -12.18 14.14 -0.78
N VAL A 135 -11.49 13.90 -1.90
CA VAL A 135 -11.95 12.95 -2.90
C VAL A 135 -11.73 11.54 -2.34
N VAL A 136 -12.83 10.84 -2.03
CA VAL A 136 -12.76 9.45 -1.57
C VAL A 136 -12.30 8.55 -2.72
N GLN A 137 -11.11 7.99 -2.60
CA GLN A 137 -10.58 7.03 -3.56
C GLN A 137 -10.91 5.60 -3.10
N ARG A 138 -11.94 5.02 -3.74
CA ARG A 138 -12.37 3.63 -3.50
C ARG A 138 -11.46 2.67 -4.26
N ARG A 139 -11.15 1.52 -3.64
CA ARG A 139 -10.38 0.37 -4.18
C ARG A 139 -10.89 -0.11 -5.56
N GLY A 140 -12.12 0.23 -5.94
CA GLY A 140 -12.73 -0.13 -7.22
C GLY A 140 -12.91 1.00 -8.26
N GLU A 141 -12.73 2.28 -7.94
CA GLU A 141 -13.05 3.36 -8.90
C GLU A 141 -11.87 3.74 -9.82
N ASP A 142 -10.63 3.43 -9.43
CA ASP A 142 -9.42 3.64 -10.26
C ASP A 142 -8.61 2.36 -10.55
N TRP A 143 -8.96 1.22 -9.95
CA TRP A 143 -8.30 -0.08 -10.21
C TRP A 143 -8.72 -0.62 -11.58
N SER A 144 -8.02 -0.11 -12.58
CA SER A 144 -8.18 -0.49 -13.98
C SER A 144 -7.26 -1.65 -14.36
N LEU A 145 -7.49 -2.24 -15.53
CA LEU A 145 -6.72 -3.37 -16.07
C LEU A 145 -5.19 -3.15 -16.09
N ILE A 146 -4.73 -1.90 -16.16
CA ILE A 146 -3.29 -1.60 -16.08
C ILE A 146 -2.71 -1.87 -14.69
N HIS A 147 -3.50 -1.74 -13.61
CA HIS A 147 -3.10 -2.11 -12.26
C HIS A 147 -3.05 -3.63 -12.10
N GLU A 148 -3.98 -4.37 -12.73
CA GLU A 148 -3.92 -5.84 -12.80
C GLU A 148 -2.66 -6.33 -13.54
N LEU A 149 -2.28 -5.65 -14.62
CA LEU A 149 -1.04 -5.94 -15.34
C LEU A 149 0.19 -5.66 -14.49
N ALA A 150 0.25 -4.49 -13.85
CA ALA A 150 1.34 -4.13 -12.95
C ALA A 150 1.48 -5.13 -11.80
N PHE A 151 0.35 -5.56 -11.23
CA PHE A 151 0.32 -6.57 -10.17
C PHE A 151 0.88 -7.92 -10.63
N LEU A 152 0.53 -8.40 -11.83
CA LEU A 152 1.12 -9.63 -12.38
C LEU A 152 2.62 -9.49 -12.67
N TYR A 153 3.08 -8.32 -13.11
CA TYR A 153 4.51 -8.08 -13.33
C TYR A 153 5.30 -8.22 -12.04
N ILE A 154 4.82 -7.59 -10.96
CA ILE A 154 5.42 -7.68 -9.62
C ILE A 154 5.40 -9.12 -9.11
N LEU A 155 4.27 -9.81 -9.24
CA LEU A 155 4.13 -11.21 -8.81
C LEU A 155 5.18 -12.13 -9.46
N VAL A 156 5.51 -11.89 -10.74
CA VAL A 156 6.54 -12.66 -11.44
C VAL A 156 7.94 -12.19 -11.05
N GLY A 157 8.20 -10.88 -11.08
CA GLY A 157 9.51 -10.31 -10.78
C GLY A 157 9.98 -10.57 -9.33
N HIS A 158 9.05 -10.74 -8.40
CA HIS A 158 9.33 -11.01 -6.99
C HIS A 158 9.02 -12.49 -6.60
N SER A 159 8.83 -13.37 -7.58
CA SER A 159 8.36 -14.74 -7.29
C SER A 159 9.31 -15.62 -6.50
N ASP A 160 10.59 -15.27 -6.43
CA ASP A 160 11.60 -15.95 -5.60
C ASP A 160 11.84 -15.26 -4.25
N GLY A 161 11.06 -14.24 -3.93
CA GLY A 161 11.18 -13.49 -2.67
C GLY A 161 12.39 -12.56 -2.63
N GLU A 162 13.02 -12.30 -3.78
CA GLU A 162 14.10 -11.33 -3.94
C GLU A 162 13.52 -9.94 -4.21
N ASP A 163 14.16 -8.91 -3.65
CA ASP A 163 13.79 -7.51 -3.89
C ASP A 163 13.85 -7.19 -5.38
N LEU A 164 12.87 -6.41 -5.88
CA LEU A 164 12.86 -5.99 -7.28
C LEU A 164 14.07 -5.09 -7.57
N SER A 165 14.90 -5.49 -8.53
CA SER A 165 16.03 -4.67 -8.95
C SER A 165 15.56 -3.39 -9.66
N PRO A 166 16.36 -2.30 -9.65
CA PRO A 166 16.04 -1.10 -10.42
C PRO A 166 15.82 -1.38 -11.91
N ASP A 167 16.60 -2.29 -12.50
CA ASP A 167 16.48 -2.67 -13.90
C ASP A 167 15.13 -3.38 -14.16
N THR A 168 14.69 -4.22 -13.23
CA THR A 168 13.40 -4.92 -13.30
C THR A 168 12.23 -3.94 -13.16
N ILE A 169 12.33 -2.95 -12.27
CA ILE A 169 11.36 -1.86 -12.14
C ILE A 169 11.28 -1.04 -13.44
N ASP A 170 12.43 -0.69 -14.03
CA ASP A 170 12.49 0.04 -15.30
C ASP A 170 11.83 -0.74 -16.44
N ALA A 171 12.09 -2.05 -16.53
CA ALA A 171 11.43 -2.92 -17.50
C ALA A 171 9.91 -2.98 -17.30
N MET A 172 9.42 -3.04 -16.06
CA MET A 172 7.99 -2.98 -15.75
C MET A 172 7.38 -1.65 -16.21
N MET A 173 8.04 -0.52 -15.91
CA MET A 173 7.58 0.81 -16.33
C MET A 173 7.51 0.92 -17.86
N ASP A 174 8.53 0.43 -18.57
CA ASP A 174 8.57 0.41 -20.04
C ASP A 174 7.40 -0.40 -20.62
N ARG A 175 7.15 -1.60 -20.08
CA ARG A 175 6.02 -2.44 -20.52
C ARG A 175 4.68 -1.74 -20.26
N LEU A 176 4.47 -1.21 -19.06
CA LEU A 176 3.22 -0.53 -18.69
C LEU A 176 2.98 0.73 -19.55
N HIS A 177 4.04 1.45 -19.91
CA HIS A 177 3.94 2.61 -20.80
C HIS A 177 3.58 2.21 -22.24
N GLU A 178 4.07 1.06 -22.74
CA GLU A 178 3.67 0.55 -24.06
C GLU A 178 2.17 0.21 -24.15
N TRP A 179 1.57 -0.27 -23.06
CA TRP A 179 0.12 -0.52 -22.98
C TRP A 179 -0.71 0.77 -22.96
N HIS A 180 -0.15 1.87 -22.46
CA HIS A 180 -0.82 3.16 -22.34
C HIS A 180 0.12 4.34 -22.69
N PRO A 181 0.45 4.54 -23.98
CA PRO A 181 1.44 5.53 -24.41
C PRO A 181 0.99 6.98 -24.17
N ASP A 182 -0.32 7.20 -23.99
CA ASP A 182 -0.90 8.51 -23.69
C ASP A 182 -0.66 8.96 -22.23
N ARG A 183 -0.18 8.06 -21.36
CA ARG A 183 0.10 8.37 -19.95
C ARG A 183 1.51 8.90 -19.79
N SER A 184 1.69 9.86 -18.88
CA SER A 184 3.03 10.32 -18.50
C SER A 184 3.77 9.26 -17.69
N GLU A 185 5.10 9.34 -17.69
CA GLU A 185 5.95 8.45 -16.88
C GLU A 185 5.59 8.51 -15.38
N ALA A 186 5.25 9.70 -14.86
CA ALA A 186 4.78 9.85 -13.49
C ALA A 186 3.47 9.08 -13.21
N GLN A 187 2.54 9.05 -14.17
CA GLN A 187 1.31 8.28 -14.05
C GLN A 187 1.55 6.78 -14.12
N VAL A 188 2.50 6.31 -14.94
CA VAL A 188 2.89 4.89 -15.01
C VAL A 188 3.59 4.45 -13.72
N ARG A 189 4.47 5.29 -13.18
CA ARG A 189 5.13 5.07 -11.89
C ARG A 189 4.13 4.97 -10.76
N GLU A 190 3.10 5.81 -10.76
CA GLU A 190 2.02 5.76 -9.77
C GLU A 190 1.22 4.45 -9.86
N ILE A 191 0.93 3.96 -11.07
CA ILE A 191 0.27 2.65 -11.26
C ILE A 191 1.12 1.52 -10.69
N LEU A 192 2.43 1.52 -10.96
CA LEU A 192 3.34 0.51 -10.45
C LEU A 192 3.46 0.57 -8.92
N ARG A 193 3.56 1.79 -8.36
CA ARG A 193 3.57 2.02 -6.91
C ARG A 193 2.33 1.43 -6.23
N ARG A 194 1.14 1.67 -6.78
CA ARG A 194 -0.13 1.13 -6.25
C ARG A 194 -0.19 -0.39 -6.30
N ALA A 195 0.28 -0.98 -7.39
CA ALA A 195 0.33 -2.43 -7.50
C ALA A 195 1.34 -3.06 -6.53
N LEU A 196 2.46 -2.37 -6.26
CA LEU A 196 3.45 -2.77 -5.25
C LEU A 196 2.86 -2.75 -3.84
N GLN A 197 2.09 -1.73 -3.50
CA GLN A 197 1.38 -1.67 -2.21
C GLN A 197 0.44 -2.86 -2.03
N VAL A 198 -0.34 -3.21 -3.06
CA VAL A 198 -1.22 -4.39 -3.01
C VAL A 198 -0.45 -5.70 -2.86
N TYR A 199 0.73 -5.80 -3.48
CA TYR A 199 1.58 -6.97 -3.38
C TYR A 199 2.29 -7.07 -2.02
N ALA A 200 2.75 -5.95 -1.45
CA ALA A 200 3.41 -5.88 -0.16
C ALA A 200 2.50 -6.31 0.99
N ASP A 201 1.17 -6.15 0.84
CA ASP A 201 0.16 -6.61 1.80
C ASP A 201 -0.05 -8.14 1.81
N GLU A 202 0.84 -8.92 1.17
CA GLU A 202 0.76 -10.37 1.03
C GLU A 202 -0.65 -10.84 0.60
N PRO A 203 -1.09 -10.47 -0.60
CA PRO A 203 -2.45 -10.72 -1.03
C PRO A 203 -2.73 -12.23 -1.04
N GLY A 204 -3.86 -12.61 -0.44
CA GLY A 204 -4.30 -14.00 -0.45
C GLY A 204 -4.50 -14.54 -1.87
N GLU A 205 -4.49 -15.86 -2.03
CA GLU A 205 -4.64 -16.54 -3.33
C GLU A 205 -5.89 -16.08 -4.11
N ASP A 206 -6.95 -15.69 -3.40
CA ASP A 206 -8.19 -15.18 -3.99
C ASP A 206 -7.97 -13.89 -4.80
N LEU A 207 -7.12 -12.96 -4.32
CA LEU A 207 -6.86 -11.71 -5.04
C LEU A 207 -6.04 -11.95 -6.31
N ILE A 208 -5.05 -12.86 -6.24
CA ILE A 208 -4.29 -13.27 -7.41
C ILE A 208 -5.22 -13.90 -8.45
N HIS A 209 -6.13 -14.77 -8.01
CA HIS A 209 -7.12 -15.39 -8.88
C HIS A 209 -8.04 -14.35 -9.53
N ASP A 210 -8.54 -13.39 -8.76
CA ASP A 210 -9.43 -12.34 -9.26
C ASP A 210 -8.74 -11.45 -10.30
N SER A 211 -7.47 -11.06 -10.07
CA SER A 211 -6.67 -10.31 -11.05
C SER A 211 -6.46 -11.09 -12.34
N VAL A 212 -6.20 -12.40 -12.24
CA VAL A 212 -6.00 -13.28 -13.40
C VAL A 212 -7.28 -13.44 -14.22
N GLU A 213 -8.43 -13.61 -13.55
CA GLU A 213 -9.72 -13.73 -14.22
C GLU A 213 -10.18 -12.38 -14.81
N ALA A 214 -9.97 -11.26 -14.13
CA ALA A 214 -10.28 -9.93 -14.66
C ALA A 214 -9.53 -9.66 -15.97
N LEU A 215 -8.24 -10.00 -16.03
CA LEU A 215 -7.44 -9.90 -17.26
C LEU A 215 -7.89 -10.91 -18.32
N LYS A 216 -8.28 -12.12 -17.93
CA LYS A 216 -8.84 -13.13 -18.85
C LYS A 216 -10.10 -12.58 -19.52
N GLU A 217 -11.05 -12.07 -18.76
CA GLU A 217 -12.33 -11.59 -19.26
C GLU A 217 -12.18 -10.34 -20.15
N ALA A 218 -11.27 -9.45 -19.77
CA ALA A 218 -11.10 -8.18 -20.47
C ALA A 218 -10.19 -8.25 -21.71
N LEU A 219 -9.17 -9.12 -21.72
CA LEU A 219 -8.19 -9.17 -22.80
C LEU A 219 -8.55 -10.18 -23.89
N SER A 220 -8.33 -9.77 -25.15
CA SER A 220 -8.38 -10.68 -26.29
C SER A 220 -7.26 -11.74 -26.20
N PRO A 221 -7.40 -12.91 -26.84
CA PRO A 221 -6.35 -13.93 -26.84
C PRO A 221 -4.98 -13.43 -27.33
N THR A 222 -4.96 -12.49 -28.29
CA THR A 222 -3.73 -11.86 -28.76
C THR A 222 -3.08 -10.98 -27.69
N HIS A 223 -3.88 -10.19 -26.98
CA HIS A 223 -3.38 -9.36 -25.87
C HIS A 223 -2.89 -10.21 -24.70
N ARG A 224 -3.53 -11.35 -24.40
CA ARG A 224 -3.04 -12.29 -23.38
C ARG A 224 -1.68 -12.87 -23.74
N LEU A 225 -1.39 -13.11 -25.02
CA LEU A 225 -0.05 -13.51 -25.48
C LEU A 225 0.98 -12.39 -25.30
N THR A 226 0.59 -11.14 -25.55
CA THR A 226 1.44 -9.96 -25.26
C THR A 226 1.78 -9.90 -23.78
N VAL A 227 0.80 -10.06 -22.89
CA VAL A 227 1.06 -10.06 -21.44
C VAL A 227 2.02 -11.18 -21.04
N LEU A 228 1.88 -12.39 -21.60
CA LEU A 228 2.83 -13.48 -21.33
C LEU A 228 4.24 -13.18 -21.83
N ASP A 229 4.39 -12.47 -22.95
CA ASP A 229 5.68 -12.01 -23.48
C ASP A 229 6.29 -10.92 -22.59
N ASP A 230 5.46 -10.00 -22.08
CA ASP A 230 5.87 -8.97 -21.13
C ASP A 230 6.36 -9.59 -19.82
N LEU A 231 5.63 -10.55 -19.25
CA LEU A 231 6.05 -11.32 -18.08
C LEU A 231 7.38 -12.06 -18.32
N HIS A 232 7.57 -12.59 -19.52
CA HIS A 232 8.82 -13.23 -19.95
C HIS A 232 9.99 -12.27 -20.08
N THR A 233 9.70 -11.00 -20.38
CA THR A 233 10.69 -9.94 -20.50
C THR A 233 11.10 -9.47 -19.13
N VAL A 234 10.13 -9.18 -18.24
CA VAL A 234 10.35 -8.79 -16.84
C VAL A 234 11.15 -9.86 -16.08
N ALA A 235 10.75 -11.13 -16.13
CA ALA A 235 11.45 -12.23 -15.44
C ALA A 235 12.90 -12.49 -15.92
N ARG A 236 13.30 -11.91 -17.04
CA ARG A 236 14.62 -12.16 -17.65
C ARG A 236 15.59 -11.01 -17.41
N VAL A 237 15.12 -9.90 -16.86
CA VAL A 237 15.95 -8.72 -16.60
C VAL A 237 17.07 -9.06 -15.63
N ASP A 238 16.73 -9.73 -14.53
CA ASP A 238 17.70 -10.15 -13.51
C ASP A 238 18.48 -11.43 -13.89
N GLY A 239 18.28 -11.93 -15.12
CA GLY A 239 19.07 -13.00 -15.71
C GLY A 239 18.23 -14.19 -16.19
N ALA A 240 18.62 -15.41 -15.81
CA ALA A 240 17.98 -16.61 -16.31
C ALA A 240 16.69 -16.90 -15.54
N ILE A 241 15.57 -16.99 -16.27
CA ILE A 241 14.26 -17.28 -15.68
C ILE A 241 14.30 -18.54 -14.81
N THR A 242 13.95 -18.35 -13.54
CA THR A 242 14.01 -19.36 -12.50
C THR A 242 12.93 -20.42 -12.68
N ARG A 243 12.90 -21.41 -11.78
CA ARG A 243 11.86 -22.45 -11.83
C ARG A 243 10.51 -21.94 -11.35
N ASN A 244 10.47 -20.98 -10.43
CA ASN A 244 9.24 -20.46 -9.87
C ASN A 244 8.58 -19.48 -10.83
N GLU A 245 9.35 -18.53 -11.38
CA GLU A 245 8.89 -17.62 -12.44
C GLU A 245 8.31 -18.41 -13.63
N ARG A 246 9.04 -19.42 -14.11
CA ARG A 246 8.58 -20.29 -15.20
C ARG A 246 7.28 -21.03 -14.85
N ARG A 247 7.13 -21.48 -13.60
CA ARG A 247 5.91 -22.15 -13.14
C ARG A 247 4.74 -21.17 -13.10
N LEU A 248 4.92 -19.96 -12.59
CA LEU A 248 3.89 -18.92 -12.54
C LEU A 248 3.43 -18.51 -13.93
N ILE A 249 4.37 -18.20 -14.84
CA ILE A 249 4.05 -17.87 -16.24
C ILE A 249 3.29 -19.02 -16.91
N GLN A 250 3.69 -20.27 -16.65
CA GLN A 250 3.01 -21.45 -17.22
C GLN A 250 1.61 -21.66 -16.62
N SER A 251 1.43 -21.44 -15.32
CA SER A 251 0.13 -21.47 -14.65
C SER A 251 -0.81 -20.40 -15.22
N LEU A 252 -0.32 -19.17 -15.46
CA LEU A 252 -1.07 -18.09 -16.09
C LEU A 252 -1.48 -18.44 -17.52
N ALA A 253 -0.55 -18.98 -18.32
CA ALA A 253 -0.85 -19.45 -19.66
C ALA A 253 -1.94 -20.53 -19.69
N GLN A 254 -1.92 -21.44 -18.71
CA GLN A 254 -2.93 -22.47 -18.54
C GLN A 254 -4.28 -21.87 -18.11
N ALA A 255 -4.29 -20.94 -17.15
CA ALA A 255 -5.49 -20.26 -16.70
C ALA A 255 -6.19 -19.49 -17.83
N TRP A 256 -5.42 -18.95 -18.78
CA TRP A 256 -5.94 -18.23 -19.94
C TRP A 256 -6.26 -19.08 -21.17
N ASP A 257 -6.21 -20.41 -21.04
CA ASP A 257 -6.46 -21.39 -22.11
C ASP A 257 -5.52 -21.21 -23.33
N LEU A 258 -4.29 -20.74 -23.08
CA LEU A 258 -3.29 -20.50 -24.12
C LEU A 258 -2.36 -21.71 -24.26
N ASN A 259 -2.34 -22.31 -25.46
CA ASN A 259 -1.39 -23.37 -25.81
C ASN A 259 0.00 -22.78 -26.12
N VAL A 260 0.73 -22.36 -25.10
CA VAL A 260 2.10 -21.83 -25.26
C VAL A 260 3.09 -22.99 -25.33
N ARG A 261 3.61 -23.29 -26.52
CA ARG A 261 4.78 -24.16 -26.67
C ARG A 261 6.04 -23.33 -26.42
N MET A 262 6.49 -23.33 -25.17
CA MET A 262 7.80 -22.78 -24.79
C MET A 262 8.91 -23.67 -25.38
N ASN A 263 9.37 -23.37 -26.58
CA ASN A 263 10.54 -24.03 -27.14
C ASN A 263 11.77 -23.65 -26.30
N GLY A 264 12.20 -24.57 -25.45
CA GLY A 264 13.49 -24.48 -24.79
C GLY A 264 14.60 -24.49 -25.84
N VAL A 265 15.37 -23.41 -25.92
CA VAL A 265 16.70 -23.46 -26.51
C VAL A 265 17.62 -24.03 -25.44
N GLY A 266 17.63 -25.35 -25.34
CA GLY A 266 18.77 -26.08 -24.84
C GLY A 266 19.79 -26.16 -25.96
N GLY A 267 20.93 -25.50 -25.78
CA GLY A 267 22.10 -25.53 -26.64
C GLY A 267 23.28 -24.91 -25.93
#